data_AF-A0A2H1WYS8-F1
#
_entry.id   AF-A0A2H1WYS8-F1
#
_cell.length_a   1.000
_cell.length_b   1.000
_cell.length_c   1.000
_cell.angle_alpha   90.00
_cell.angle_beta   90.00
_cell.angle_gamma   90.00
#
_symmetry.space_group_name_H-M   'P 1'
#
loop_
_entity.id
_entity.type
_entity.pdbx_description
1 polymer ?
#
loop_
_entity_poly.entity_id
_entity_poly.type
_entity_poly.pdbx_seq_one_letter_code
_entity_poly.pdbx_strand_id
1 'polypeptide(L)'
;MSTSKSQILVTNSIIYYSEVTESLVVGIGNPLLDISVMVDDEFLKKYDLKPNDAIMADSKHLPLYKEITEKFTPDYLAGGSVQNSTRVAQWILKKPNVCSYFGCVGNDDFARILKDKA
;
A
#
# COMPACT_ATOMS: atom_id res chain seq x y z
N MET A 1 18.36 54.04 -18.67
CA MET A 1 17.40 53.73 -19.77
C MET A 1 18.03 52.67 -20.66
N SER A 2 17.80 51.40 -20.34
CA SER A 2 18.32 50.27 -21.11
C SER A 2 17.20 49.69 -21.93
N THR A 3 17.44 49.59 -23.23
CA THR A 3 16.55 49.12 -24.28
C THR A 3 16.14 47.66 -24.06
N SER A 4 14.84 47.43 -24.14
CA SER A 4 14.23 46.10 -24.27
C SER A 4 14.73 45.43 -25.54
N LYS A 5 15.41 44.29 -25.40
CA LYS A 5 15.49 43.27 -26.45
C LYS A 5 14.70 42.07 -25.98
N SER A 6 13.45 41.99 -26.42
CA SER A 6 12.61 40.80 -26.28
C SER A 6 13.14 39.72 -27.21
N GLN A 7 13.82 38.71 -26.66
CA GLN A 7 14.05 37.45 -27.37
C GLN A 7 12.83 36.56 -27.17
N ILE A 8 12.10 36.31 -28.27
CA ILE A 8 11.05 35.31 -28.36
C ILE A 8 11.74 33.99 -28.70
N LEU A 9 11.79 33.06 -27.74
CA LEU A 9 12.15 31.67 -27.98
C LEU A 9 10.89 30.93 -28.44
N VAL A 10 10.87 30.57 -29.72
CA VAL A 10 9.86 29.67 -30.28
C VAL A 10 10.27 28.25 -29.95
N THR A 11 9.59 27.61 -29.00
CA THR A 11 9.59 26.15 -28.86
C THR A 11 8.15 25.64 -28.87
N ASN A 12 7.90 24.77 -29.85
CA ASN A 12 6.68 24.03 -30.15
C ASN A 12 5.70 23.84 -28.97
N SER A 13 4.47 24.33 -29.15
CA SER A 13 3.22 23.74 -28.64
C SER A 13 3.29 23.10 -27.25
N ILE A 14 3.27 23.99 -26.27
CA ILE A 14 2.76 23.87 -24.89
C ILE A 14 2.06 22.53 -24.59
N ILE A 15 2.81 21.60 -24.02
CA ILE A 15 2.28 20.69 -23.00
C ILE A 15 2.45 21.44 -21.69
N TYR A 16 1.35 21.93 -21.10
CA TYR A 16 1.40 22.35 -19.70
C TYR A 16 1.72 21.11 -18.86
N TYR A 17 2.97 20.95 -18.42
CA TYR A 17 3.23 20.14 -17.24
C TYR A 17 2.59 20.89 -16.07
N SER A 18 1.32 20.57 -15.76
CA SER A 18 0.76 20.97 -14.48
C SER A 18 1.68 20.40 -13.42
N GLU A 19 2.31 21.25 -12.62
CA GLU A 19 3.07 20.81 -11.47
C GLU A 19 2.19 19.88 -10.63
N VAL A 20 2.69 18.67 -10.36
CA VAL A 20 1.98 17.70 -9.53
C VAL A 20 1.80 18.30 -8.14
N THR A 21 0.57 18.52 -7.69
CA THR A 21 0.28 19.12 -6.38
C THR A 21 0.21 18.07 -5.28
N GLU A 22 0.32 18.51 -4.03
CA GLU A 22 0.02 17.64 -2.89
C GLU A 22 -1.44 17.19 -2.92
N SER A 23 -1.70 15.99 -2.40
CA SER A 23 -3.02 15.33 -2.34
C SER A 23 -3.76 15.27 -3.69
N LEU A 24 -3.03 15.25 -4.81
CA LEU A 24 -3.63 15.09 -6.14
C LEU A 24 -4.33 13.74 -6.29
N VAL A 25 -3.81 12.70 -5.65
CA VAL A 25 -4.40 11.36 -5.64
C VAL A 25 -4.88 11.02 -4.24
N VAL A 26 -6.13 10.57 -4.12
CA VAL A 26 -6.69 10.06 -2.86
C VAL A 26 -7.07 8.59 -3.03
N GLY A 27 -6.43 7.72 -2.27
CA GLY A 27 -6.79 6.31 -2.15
C GLY A 27 -7.67 6.08 -0.93
N ILE A 28 -8.76 5.33 -1.07
CA ILE A 28 -9.61 4.90 0.04
C ILE A 28 -9.72 3.38 -0.03
N GLY A 29 -9.36 2.69 1.04
CA GLY A 29 -9.42 1.23 1.06
C GLY A 29 -9.22 0.63 2.43
N ASN A 30 -9.04 -0.70 2.44
CA ASN A 30 -8.80 -1.46 3.65
C ASN A 30 -7.29 -1.53 3.88
N PRO A 31 -6.76 -0.85 4.91
CA PRO A 31 -5.38 -1.04 5.32
C PRO A 31 -5.28 -2.40 5.99
N LEU A 32 -4.44 -3.27 5.42
CA LEU A 32 -4.27 -4.65 5.91
C LEU A 32 -2.81 -4.86 6.29
N LEU A 33 -2.59 -5.67 7.33
CA LEU A 33 -1.27 -6.18 7.64
C LEU A 33 -1.14 -7.58 7.02
N ASP A 34 -0.27 -7.71 6.03
CA ASP A 34 0.02 -8.99 5.41
C ASP A 34 0.96 -9.76 6.35
N ILE A 35 0.57 -10.98 6.70
CA ILE A 35 1.34 -11.92 7.52
C ILE A 35 1.77 -13.06 6.63
N SER A 36 3.07 -13.15 6.32
CA SER A 36 3.63 -14.16 5.43
C SER A 36 4.43 -15.20 6.20
N VAL A 37 4.16 -16.48 5.96
CA VAL A 37 4.87 -17.62 6.54
C VAL A 37 5.02 -18.75 5.54
N MET A 38 6.10 -19.51 5.68
CA MET A 38 6.27 -20.78 4.97
C MET A 38 5.58 -21.89 5.77
N VAL A 39 4.66 -22.61 5.12
CA VAL A 39 3.87 -23.70 5.71
C VAL A 39 3.91 -24.94 4.83
N ASP A 40 3.47 -26.07 5.37
CA ASP A 40 3.33 -27.33 4.64
C ASP A 40 1.87 -27.57 4.16
N ASP A 41 1.68 -28.60 3.33
CA ASP A 41 0.37 -28.99 2.80
C ASP A 41 -0.60 -29.45 3.90
N GLU A 42 -0.10 -29.93 5.04
CA GLU A 42 -0.92 -30.35 6.18
C GLU A 42 -1.58 -29.15 6.85
N PHE A 43 -0.84 -28.05 7.00
CA PHE A 43 -1.35 -26.79 7.51
C PHE A 43 -2.47 -26.23 6.63
N LEU A 44 -2.30 -26.27 5.30
CA LEU A 44 -3.33 -25.83 4.35
C LEU A 44 -4.61 -26.65 4.50
N LYS A 45 -4.49 -27.98 4.54
CA LYS A 45 -5.63 -28.89 4.73
C LYS A 45 -6.35 -28.66 6.05
N LYS A 46 -5.62 -28.40 7.14
CA LYS A 46 -6.20 -28.14 8.47
C LYS A 46 -7.21 -26.98 8.47
N TYR A 47 -6.94 -25.95 7.68
CA TYR A 47 -7.80 -24.76 7.57
C TYR A 47 -8.64 -24.73 6.30
N ASP A 48 -8.69 -25.82 5.52
CA ASP A 48 -9.42 -25.90 4.25
C ASP A 48 -9.01 -24.80 3.26
N LEU A 49 -7.70 -24.53 3.20
CA LEU A 49 -7.07 -23.59 2.28
C LEU A 49 -6.58 -24.32 1.03
N LYS A 50 -6.89 -23.76 -0.14
CA LYS A 50 -6.34 -24.25 -1.41
C LYS A 50 -5.04 -23.52 -1.74
N PRO A 51 -4.04 -24.21 -2.31
CA PRO A 51 -2.87 -23.53 -2.87
C PRO A 51 -3.27 -22.46 -3.90
N ASN A 52 -2.64 -21.29 -3.86
CA ASN A 52 -2.90 -20.14 -4.74
C ASN A 52 -4.34 -19.60 -4.70
N ASP A 53 -5.00 -19.64 -3.54
CA ASP A 53 -6.35 -19.11 -3.35
C ASP A 53 -6.33 -17.75 -2.62
N ALA A 54 -7.42 -16.98 -2.77
CA ALA A 54 -7.64 -15.71 -2.08
C ALA A 54 -9.08 -15.67 -1.56
N ILE A 55 -9.23 -15.93 -0.25
CA ILE A 55 -10.53 -16.05 0.40
C ILE A 55 -10.67 -15.05 1.54
N MET A 56 -11.92 -14.71 1.86
CA MET A 56 -12.23 -14.01 3.11
C MET A 56 -12.21 -15.01 4.27
N ALA A 57 -11.57 -14.63 5.37
CA ALA A 57 -11.57 -15.45 6.57
C ALA A 57 -13.00 -15.57 7.15
N ASP A 58 -13.42 -16.81 7.37
CA ASP A 58 -14.59 -17.16 8.18
C ASP A 58 -14.17 -17.53 9.63
N SER A 59 -15.12 -17.99 10.44
CA SER A 59 -14.87 -18.36 11.83
C SER A 59 -13.89 -19.53 12.02
N LYS A 60 -13.78 -20.49 11.08
CA LYS A 60 -12.81 -21.61 11.18
C LYS A 60 -11.37 -21.14 10.97
N HIS A 61 -11.17 -20.01 10.29
CA HIS A 61 -9.85 -19.44 10.06
C HIS A 61 -9.34 -18.58 11.23
N LEU A 62 -10.19 -18.12 12.17
CA LEU A 62 -9.74 -17.24 13.26
C LEU A 62 -8.57 -17.80 14.11
N PRO A 63 -8.51 -19.11 14.44
CA PRO A 63 -7.37 -19.67 15.17
C PRO A 63 -6.03 -19.65 14.39
N LEU A 64 -6.07 -19.54 13.05
CA LEU A 64 -4.89 -19.52 12.18
C LEU A 64 -3.94 -18.38 12.55
N TYR A 65 -4.48 -17.18 12.82
CA TYR A 65 -3.65 -16.01 13.14
C TYR A 65 -2.81 -16.25 14.40
N LYS A 66 -3.43 -16.80 15.45
CA LYS A 66 -2.73 -17.12 16.70
C LYS A 66 -1.66 -18.20 16.49
N GLU A 67 -2.01 -19.28 15.79
CA GLU A 67 -1.07 -20.37 15.52
C GLU A 67 0.14 -19.91 14.70
N ILE A 68 -0.07 -19.04 13.71
CA ILE A 68 1.01 -18.42 12.94
C ILE A 68 1.94 -17.60 13.84
N THR A 69 1.39 -16.77 14.73
CA THR A 69 2.20 -15.93 15.62
C THR A 69 2.97 -16.72 16.68
N GLU A 70 2.49 -17.91 17.08
CA GLU A 70 3.10 -18.71 18.14
C GLU A 70 4.09 -19.75 17.63
N LYS A 71 3.83 -20.36 16.47
CA LYS A 71 4.62 -21.50 15.96
C LYS A 71 5.59 -21.16 14.84
N PHE A 72 5.40 -20.01 14.19
CA PHE A 72 6.20 -19.62 13.04
C PHE A 72 6.94 -18.31 13.31
N THR A 73 7.84 -17.95 12.41
CA THR A 73 8.47 -16.63 12.38
C THR A 73 7.86 -15.84 11.21
N PRO A 74 6.75 -15.11 11.44
CA PRO A 74 6.06 -14.40 10.37
C PRO A 74 6.80 -13.13 9.94
N ASP A 75 6.79 -12.90 8.63
CA ASP A 75 7.12 -11.59 8.06
C ASP A 75 5.87 -10.71 8.03
N TYR A 76 5.99 -9.52 8.60
CA TYR A 76 4.91 -8.53 8.66
C TYR A 76 5.15 -7.42 7.64
N LEU A 77 4.19 -7.26 6.72
CA LEU A 77 4.26 -6.31 5.62
C LEU A 77 3.00 -5.42 5.61
N ALA A 78 3.20 -4.13 5.36
CA ALA A 78 2.06 -3.24 5.10
C ALA A 78 1.42 -3.62 3.76
N GLY A 79 0.17 -4.04 3.82
CA GLY A 79 -0.59 -4.58 2.70
C GLY A 79 -1.87 -3.79 2.41
N GLY A 80 -2.80 -4.44 1.73
CA GLY A 80 -4.03 -3.84 1.22
C GLY A 80 -3.87 -3.29 -0.19
N SER A 81 -4.80 -3.64 -1.08
CA SER A 81 -4.70 -3.35 -2.53
C SER A 81 -4.52 -1.86 -2.85
N VAL A 82 -5.38 -1.02 -2.28
CA VAL A 82 -5.35 0.44 -2.52
C VAL A 82 -4.12 1.06 -1.86
N GLN A 83 -3.77 0.62 -0.66
CA GLN A 83 -2.59 1.10 0.06
C GLN A 83 -1.30 0.79 -0.73
N ASN A 84 -1.15 -0.45 -1.22
CA ASN A 84 0.00 -0.85 -2.04
C ASN A 84 0.09 -0.02 -3.33
N SER A 85 -1.02 0.14 -4.04
CA SER A 85 -1.04 0.91 -5.29
C SER A 85 -0.68 2.39 -5.05
N THR A 86 -1.24 2.99 -3.99
CA THR A 86 -0.99 4.38 -3.62
C THR A 86 0.47 4.60 -3.21
N ARG A 87 1.06 3.69 -2.43
CA ARG A 87 2.48 3.75 -2.02
C ARG A 87 3.42 3.62 -3.20
N VAL A 88 3.13 2.71 -4.15
CA VAL A 88 3.93 2.56 -5.37
C VAL A 88 3.82 3.82 -6.25
N ALA A 89 2.63 4.39 -6.41
CA ALA A 89 2.44 5.65 -7.13
C ALA A 89 3.26 6.78 -6.49
N GLN A 90 3.17 6.94 -5.16
CA GLN A 90 3.94 7.90 -4.40
C GLN A 90 5.47 7.70 -4.56
N TRP A 91 5.93 6.43 -4.59
CA TRP A 91 7.33 6.10 -4.83
C TRP A 91 7.80 6.43 -6.25
N ILE A 92 6.97 6.23 -7.27
CA ILE A 92 7.27 6.56 -8.68
C ILE A 92 7.32 8.08 -8.88
N LEU A 93 6.40 8.82 -8.27
CA LEU A 93 6.26 10.27 -8.46
C LEU A 93 7.40 11.08 -7.83
N LYS A 94 8.11 10.51 -6.84
CA LYS A 94 9.29 11.11 -6.17
C LYS A 94 9.10 12.53 -5.62
N LYS A 95 7.86 13.01 -5.53
CA LYS A 95 7.47 14.29 -4.91
C LYS A 95 6.65 13.98 -3.66
N PRO A 96 6.98 14.54 -2.49
CA PRO A 96 6.27 14.21 -1.25
C PRO A 96 4.78 14.59 -1.33
N ASN A 97 3.97 13.86 -0.56
CA ASN A 97 2.56 14.17 -0.30
C ASN A 97 1.64 14.25 -1.52
N VAL A 98 2.01 13.70 -2.67
CA VAL A 98 1.15 13.70 -3.86
C VAL A 98 -0.04 12.76 -3.68
N CYS A 99 0.18 11.66 -2.97
CA CYS A 99 -0.84 10.67 -2.69
C CYS A 99 -1.24 10.69 -1.22
N SER A 100 -2.55 10.80 -0.97
CA SER A 100 -3.16 10.70 0.36
C SER A 100 -3.97 9.40 0.45
N TYR A 101 -4.01 8.79 1.64
CA TYR A 101 -4.70 7.52 1.85
C TYR A 101 -5.61 7.57 3.07
N PHE A 102 -6.83 7.06 2.93
CA PHE A 102 -7.77 6.86 4.02
C PHE A 102 -8.12 5.39 4.17
N GLY A 103 -8.21 4.95 5.43
CA GLY A 103 -8.56 3.59 5.80
C GLY A 103 -8.89 3.51 7.29
N CYS A 104 -9.44 2.38 7.72
CA CYS A 104 -9.77 2.13 9.12
C CYS A 104 -8.91 0.96 9.65
N VAL A 105 -8.31 1.15 10.83
CA VAL A 105 -7.53 0.13 11.54
C VAL A 105 -8.09 -0.05 12.96
N GLY A 106 -7.83 -1.21 13.56
CA GLY A 106 -8.12 -1.48 14.96
C GLY A 106 -7.25 -0.65 15.92
N ASN A 107 -7.57 -0.74 17.22
CA ASN A 107 -6.70 -0.23 18.28
C ASN A 107 -5.92 -1.40 18.91
N ASP A 108 -4.99 -1.96 18.12
CA ASP A 108 -4.23 -3.15 18.47
C ASP A 108 -2.77 -3.04 17.98
N ASP A 109 -1.95 -4.02 18.35
CA ASP A 109 -0.53 -4.04 17.97
C ASP A 109 -0.33 -4.23 16.47
N PHE A 110 -1.27 -4.89 15.76
CA PHE A 110 -1.20 -5.04 14.30
C PHE A 110 -1.37 -3.69 13.60
N ALA A 111 -2.26 -2.83 14.09
CA ALA A 111 -2.40 -1.46 13.61
C ALA A 111 -1.13 -0.63 13.84
N ARG A 112 -0.42 -0.84 14.96
CA ARG A 112 0.87 -0.19 15.23
C ARG A 112 1.94 -0.64 14.23
N ILE A 113 2.08 -1.95 14.02
CA ILE A 113 3.03 -2.51 13.05
C ILE A 113 2.71 -2.00 11.64
N LEU A 114 1.43 -1.99 11.26
CA LEU A 114 0.98 -1.51 9.96
C LEU A 114 1.37 -0.05 9.73
N LYS A 115 1.19 0.80 10.74
CA LYS A 115 1.58 2.21 10.67
C LYS A 115 3.09 2.41 10.53
N ASP A 116 3.89 1.59 11.20
CA ASP A 116 5.36 1.68 11.15
C ASP A 116 5.93 1.14 9.81
N LYS A 117 5.21 0.24 9.14
CA LYS A 117 5.60 -0.38 7.86
C LYS A 117 5.04 0.33 6.62
N ALA A 118 3.99 1.15 6.77
CA ALA A 118 3.28 1.83 5.68
C ALA A 118 4.13 2.93 5.04
#